data_AF-A0A957F7I9-F1
#
_entry.id   AF-A0A957F7I9-F1
#
_cell.length_a   1.000
_cell.length_b   1.000
_cell.length_c   1.000
_cell.angle_alpha   90.00
_cell.angle_beta   90.00
_cell.angle_gamma   90.00
#
_symmetry.space_group_name_H-M   'P 1'
#
loop_
_entity.id
_entity.type
_entity.pdbx_description
1 polymer ?
#
loop_
_entity_poly.entity_id
_entity_poly.type
_entity_poly.pdbx_seq_one_letter_code
_entity_poly.pdbx_strand_id
1 'polypeptide(L)' 'MTKRQLGLTFIALGVLAIVGSFAVDLLGAGQFQGVGPAQRLALLLAGGAILLGLSLLPLGDRPA' A
#
# COMPACT_ATOMS: atom_id res chain seq x y z
N MET A 1 -2.04 3.98 -20.15
CA MET A 1 -2.26 3.34 -18.86
C MET A 1 -3.75 3.01 -18.75
N THR A 2 -4.12 1.74 -18.58
CA THR A 2 -5.52 1.36 -18.36
C THR A 2 -5.90 1.49 -16.89
N LYS A 3 -7.18 1.63 -16.56
CA LYS A 3 -7.66 1.64 -15.16
C LYS A 3 -7.27 0.37 -14.41
N ARG A 4 -7.23 -0.77 -15.10
CA ARG A 4 -6.69 -2.03 -14.56
C ARG A 4 -5.20 -1.94 -14.23
N GLN A 5 -4.36 -1.40 -15.13
CA GLN A 5 -2.93 -1.21 -14.86
C GLN A 5 -2.71 -0.25 -13.70
N LEU A 6 -3.46 0.85 -13.68
CA LEU A 6 -3.43 1.84 -12.61
C LEU A 6 -3.83 1.22 -11.27
N GLY A 7 -4.91 0.42 -11.26
CA GLY A 7 -5.35 -0.33 -10.08
C GLY A 7 -4.27 -1.30 -9.56
N LEU A 8 -3.63 -2.05 -10.46
CA LEU A 8 -2.52 -2.95 -10.10
C LEU A 8 -1.33 -2.19 -9.52
N THR A 9 -0.98 -1.01 -10.05
CA THR A 9 0.09 -0.18 -9.47
C THR A 9 -0.23 0.30 -8.06
N PHE A 10 -1.47 0.73 -7.78
CA PHE A 10 -1.86 1.13 -6.43
C PHE A 10 -1.80 -0.04 -5.45
N ILE A 11 -2.27 -1.23 -5.86
CA ILE A 11 -2.18 -2.45 -5.05
C ILE A 11 -0.72 -2.80 -4.77
N ALA A 12 0.12 -2.82 -5.81
CA ALA A 12 1.53 -3.15 -5.68
C ALA A 12 2.26 -2.18 -4.73
N LEU A 13 2.04 -0.88 -4.88
CA LEU A 13 2.63 0.15 -4.01
C LEU A 13 2.15 0.00 -2.56
N GLY A 14 0.86 -0.25 -2.34
CA GLY A 14 0.32 -0.44 -0.99
C GLY A 14 0.89 -1.70 -0.32
N VAL A 15 0.97 -2.82 -1.04
CA VAL A 15 1.59 -4.05 -0.52
C VAL A 15 3.07 -3.82 -0.19
N LEU A 16 3.80 -3.15 -1.08
CA LEU A 16 5.22 -2.86 -0.89
C LEU A 16 5.45 -1.91 0.29
N ALA A 17 4.57 -0.93 0.50
CA ALA A 17 4.60 -0.05 1.67
C ALA A 17 4.37 -0.82 2.98
N ILE A 18 3.41 -1.75 3.01
CA ILE A 18 3.15 -2.60 4.18
C ILE A 18 4.38 -3.47 4.48
N VAL A 19 4.87 -4.21 3.48
CA VAL A 19 6.03 -5.11 3.64
C VAL A 19 7.27 -4.31 4.05
N GLY A 20 7.54 -3.20 3.37
CA GLY A 20 8.67 -2.32 3.68
C GLY A 20 8.59 -1.77 5.10
N SER A 21 7.40 -1.40 5.57
CA SER A 21 7.24 -0.92 6.93
C SER A 21 7.57 -1.99 7.98
N PHE A 22 7.13 -3.23 7.80
CA PHE A 22 7.49 -4.31 8.72
C PHE A 22 8.95 -4.77 8.58
N ALA A 23 9.55 -4.61 7.40
CA ALA A 23 10.98 -4.88 7.21
C ALA A 23 11.85 -3.92 8.04
N VAL A 24 11.45 -2.65 8.17
CA VAL A 24 12.13 -1.67 9.04
C VAL A 24 12.10 -2.10 10.51
N ASP A 25 10.97 -2.65 10.96
CA ASP A 25 10.84 -3.17 12.32
C ASP A 25 11.75 -4.38 12.56
N LEU A 26 11.83 -5.29 11.58
CA LEU A 26 12.68 -6.48 11.65
C LEU A 26 14.18 -6.13 11.74
N LEU A 27 14.58 -5.04 11.09
CA LEU A 27 15.94 -4.51 11.15
C LEU A 27 16.25 -3.75 12.45
N GLY A 28 15.26 -3.58 13.34
CA GLY A 28 15.43 -2.86 14.59
C GLY A 28 15.68 -1.36 14.43
N ALA A 29 15.33 -0.79 13.27
CA ALA A 29 15.55 0.62 12.97
C ALA A 29 14.48 1.55 13.59
N GLY A 30 13.45 0.97 14.23
CA GLY A 30 12.36 1.69 14.87
C GLY A 30 12.66 2.10 16.32
N GLN A 31 12.22 3.30 16.72
CA GLN A 31 12.24 3.78 18.11
C GLN A 31 11.09 3.21 18.96
N PHE A 32 10.09 2.59 18.32
CA PHE A 32 8.92 2.03 18.97
C PHE A 32 9.00 0.51 19.00
N GLN A 33 8.65 -0.09 20.14
CA GLN A 33 8.47 -1.53 20.23
C GLN A 33 7.09 -1.88 19.65
N GLY A 34 7.06 -2.44 18.44
CA GLY A 34 5.83 -2.78 17.71
C GLY A 34 5.29 -1.63 16.83
N VAL A 35 4.00 -1.68 16.51
CA VAL A 35 3.39 -0.78 15.51
C VAL A 35 3.23 0.65 16.03
N GLY A 36 4.22 1.50 15.73
CA GLY A 36 4.26 2.92 16.11
C GLY A 36 3.22 3.79 15.42
N PRO A 37 2.97 5.03 15.89
CA PRO A 37 1.94 5.91 15.34
C PRO A 37 2.16 6.24 13.86
N ALA A 38 3.41 6.47 13.45
CA ALA A 38 3.77 6.69 12.04
C ALA A 38 3.47 5.45 11.18
N GLN A 39 3.80 4.26 11.67
CA GLN A 39 3.50 3.01 10.98
C GLN A 39 2.00 2.77 10.86
N ARG A 40 1.18 3.08 11.88
CA ARG A 40 -0.28 2.98 11.77
C ARG A 40 -0.83 3.85 10.65
N LEU A 41 -0.35 5.09 10.53
CA LEU A 41 -0.73 5.98 9.44
C LEU A 41 -0.26 5.43 8.08
N ALA A 42 0.98 4.92 7.99
CA ALA A 42 1.48 4.29 6.78
C ALA A 42 0.63 3.08 6.37
N LEU A 43 0.26 2.22 7.32
CA LEU A 43 -0.61 1.06 7.09
C LEU A 43 -2.03 1.49 6.65
N LEU A 44 -2.60 2.55 7.26
CA LEU A 44 -3.89 3.08 6.84
C LEU A 44 -3.85 3.63 5.41
N LEU A 45 -2.82 4.41 5.07
CA LEU A 45 -2.64 4.95 3.72
C LEU A 45 -2.40 3.85 2.70
N ALA A 46 -1.58 2.85 3.04
CA ALA A 46 -1.33 1.70 2.19
C ALA A 46 -2.60 0.86 1.98
N GLY A 47 -3.38 0.63 3.04
CA GLY A 47 -4.69 -0.02 2.95
C GLY A 47 -5.66 0.76 2.07
N GLY A 48 -5.73 2.08 2.23
CA GLY A 48 -6.53 2.96 1.36
C GLY A 48 -6.10 2.90 -0.11
N ALA A 49 -4.80 2.90 -0.38
CA ALA A 49 -4.25 2.73 -1.72
C ALA A 49 -4.64 1.37 -2.33
N ILE A 50 -4.56 0.28 -1.57
CA ILE A 50 -4.99 -1.05 -2.03
C ILE A 50 -6.48 -1.06 -2.34
N LEU A 51 -7.33 -0.50 -1.46
CA LEU A 51 -8.76 -0.42 -1.69
C LEU A 51 -9.10 0.40 -2.94
N LEU A 52 -8.41 1.53 -3.14
CA LEU A 52 -8.53 2.33 -4.36
C LEU A 52 -8.12 1.50 -5.58
N GLY A 53 -6.99 0.81 -5.53
CA GLY A 53 -6.55 -0.06 -6.62
C GLY A 53 -7.51 -1.20 -6.94
N LEU A 54 -8.07 -1.86 -5.91
CA LEU A 54 -9.09 -2.90 -6.05
C LEU A 54 -10.37 -2.37 -6.69
N SER A 55 -10.80 -1.16 -6.30
CA SER A 55 -11.98 -0.52 -6.90
C SER A 55 -11.81 -0.21 -8.39
N LEU A 56 -10.56 -0.11 -8.87
CA LEU A 56 -10.23 0.20 -10.26
C LEU A 56 -10.13 -1.04 -11.16
N LEU A 57 -9.87 -2.22 -10.60
CA LEU A 57 -9.83 -3.49 -11.33
C LEU A 57 -11.10 -3.77 -12.16
N PRO A 58 -12.33 -3.61 -11.65
CA PRO A 58 -13.54 -3.87 -12.42
C PRO A 58 -13.80 -2.83 -13.53
N LEU A 59 -13.14 -1.66 -13.51
CA LEU A 59 -13.28 -0.68 -14.59
C LEU A 59 -12.52 -1.08 -15.88
N GLY A 60 -11.68 -2.12 -15.79
CA GLY A 60 -11.09 -2.79 -16.95
C GLY A 60 -10.14 -1.92 -17.76
N ASP A 61 -10.15 -2.13 -19.08
CA ASP A 61 -9.18 -1.52 -20.01
C ASP A 61 -9.54 -0.11 -20.47
N ARG A 62 -10.51 0.52 -19.82
CA ARG A 62 -10.79 1.94 -20.06
C ARG A 62 -9.51 2.75 -19.75
N PRO A 63 -9.17 3.76 -20.57
CA PRO A 63 -8.05 4.62 -20.28
C PRO A 63 -8.23 5.26 -18.90
N ALA A 64 -7.12 5.36 -18.17
CA ALA A 64 -7.06 6.01 -16.86
C ALA A 64 -7.49 7.47 -16.94
#